data_AF-M6UYC7-F1
#
_entry.id   AF-M6UYC7-F1
#
_cell.length_a   1.000
_cell.length_b   1.000
_cell.length_c   1.000
_cell.angle_alpha   90.00
_cell.angle_beta   90.00
_cell.angle_gamma   90.00
#
_symmetry.space_group_name_H-M   'P 1'
#
loop_
_entity.id
_entity.type
_entity.pdbx_description
1 polymer ?
#
loop_
_entity_poly.entity_id
_entity_poly.type
_entity_poly.pdbx_seq_one_letter_code
_entity_poly.pdbx_strand_id
1 'polypeptide(L)' 'MNKFQLSLSEVATIVVYFHLSHYREFKNYYLIEIKKNLKSEFPKAVSYNRFVEL' A
#
# COMPACT_ATOMS: atom_id res chain seq x y z
N MET A 1 -17.10 13.74 -3.06
CA MET A 1 -16.53 12.42 -3.41
C MET A 1 -15.07 12.40 -3.00
N ASN A 2 -14.70 11.62 -1.99
CA ASN A 2 -13.33 11.60 -1.47
C ASN A 2 -12.36 11.06 -2.54
N LYS A 3 -11.42 11.90 -2.98
CA LYS A 3 -10.50 11.65 -4.11
C LYS A 3 -9.33 10.70 -3.80
N PHE A 4 -9.23 10.18 -2.58
CA PHE A 4 -8.03 9.47 -2.08
C PHE A 4 -8.39 8.20 -1.29
N GLN A 5 -8.98 7.22 -1.95
CA GLN A 5 -9.25 5.92 -1.33
C GLN A 5 -8.73 4.81 -2.24
N LEU A 6 -7.95 3.90 -1.66
CA LEU A 6 -7.65 2.62 -2.28
C LEU A 6 -8.94 1.81 -2.34
N SER A 7 -9.18 1.16 -3.48
CA SER A 7 -10.20 0.12 -3.59
C SER A 7 -9.85 -1.10 -2.74
N LEU A 8 -10.84 -1.92 -2.40
CA LEU A 8 -10.61 -3.16 -1.65
C LEU A 8 -9.63 -4.10 -2.38
N SER A 9 -9.69 -4.14 -3.72
CA SER A 9 -8.77 -4.92 -4.54
C SER A 9 -7.34 -4.38 -4.47
N GLU A 10 -7.13 -3.07 -4.46
CA GLU A 10 -5.79 -2.49 -4.28
C GLU A 10 -5.24 -2.80 -2.88
N VAL A 11 -6.06 -2.68 -1.83
CA VAL A 11 -5.66 -3.04 -0.46
C VAL A 11 -5.25 -4.52 -0.39
N ALA A 12 -6.08 -5.42 -0.91
CA ALA A 12 -5.79 -6.84 -0.94
C ALA A 12 -4.51 -7.14 -1.73
N THR A 13 -4.31 -6.49 -2.87
CA THR A 13 -3.10 -6.65 -3.70
C THR A 13 -1.85 -6.26 -2.93
N ILE A 14 -1.87 -5.12 -2.21
CA ILE A 14 -0.76 -4.66 -1.37
C ILE A 14 -0.45 -5.68 -0.27
N VAL A 15 -1.47 -6.22 0.41
CA VAL A 15 -1.27 -7.20 1.49
C VAL A 15 -0.74 -8.54 0.96
N VAL A 16 -1.30 -9.05 -0.13
CA VAL A 16 -0.80 -10.29 -0.75
C VAL A 16 0.63 -10.11 -1.23
N TYR A 17 0.92 -8.99 -1.89
CA TYR A 17 2.27 -8.72 -2.38
C TYR A 17 3.28 -8.57 -1.23
N PHE A 18 2.89 -8.00 -0.10
CA PHE A 18 3.73 -7.98 1.11
C PHE A 18 4.17 -9.39 1.52
N HIS A 19 3.24 -10.35 1.62
CA HIS A 19 3.56 -11.73 1.99
C HIS A 19 4.53 -12.41 1.01
N LEU A 20 4.51 -12.00 -0.26
CA LEU A 20 5.42 -12.51 -1.31
C LEU A 20 6.76 -11.76 -1.39
N SER A 21 6.83 -10.54 -0.87
CA SER A 21 7.97 -9.62 -1.04
C SER A 21 9.18 -9.91 -0.14
N HIS A 22 9.08 -10.89 0.78
CA HIS A 22 10.09 -11.20 1.81
C HIS A 22 10.44 -10.07 2.79
N TYR A 23 9.74 -8.93 2.75
CA TYR A 23 9.88 -7.90 3.77
C TYR A 23 9.43 -8.43 5.13
N ARG A 24 10.23 -8.16 6.17
CA ARG A 24 9.91 -8.57 7.54
C ARG A 24 8.86 -7.69 8.21
N GLU A 25 8.88 -6.40 7.88
CA GLU A 25 8.09 -5.37 8.58
C GLU A 25 7.25 -4.59 7.57
N PHE A 26 5.95 -4.48 7.86
CA PHE A 26 4.96 -3.99 6.91
C PHE A 26 5.09 -2.49 6.62
N LYS A 27 5.45 -1.68 7.61
CA LYS A 27 5.65 -0.24 7.44
C LYS A 27 6.82 0.06 6.49
N ASN A 28 7.94 -0.64 6.63
CA ASN A 28 9.08 -0.52 5.71
C ASN A 28 8.70 -0.95 4.29
N TYR A 29 8.00 -2.07 4.15
CA TYR A 29 7.46 -2.52 2.86
C TYR A 29 6.56 -1.44 2.24
N TYR A 30 5.58 -0.93 2.97
CA TYR A 30 4.62 0.03 2.45
C TYR A 30 5.28 1.36 2.06
N LEU A 31 6.17 1.88 2.90
CA LEU A 31 6.81 3.18 2.66
C LEU A 31 7.87 3.14 1.55
N ILE A 32 8.51 1.99 1.33
CA ILE A 32 9.56 1.86 0.31
C ILE A 32 8.94 1.29 -0.97
N GLU A 33 8.35 0.10 -0.89
CA GLU A 33 7.86 -0.60 -2.07
C GLU A 33 6.63 0.09 -2.64
N ILE A 34 5.56 0.25 -1.87
CA ILE A 34 4.30 0.82 -2.39
C ILE A 34 4.42 2.32 -2.68
N LYS A 35 4.94 3.09 -1.72
CA LYS A 35 4.94 4.57 -1.84
C LYS A 35 6.06 5.13 -2.72
N LYS A 36 7.18 4.41 -2.91
CA LYS A 36 8.30 4.87 -3.74
C LYS A 36 8.44 4.05 -5.02
N ASN A 37 8.66 2.74 -4.90
CA ASN A 37 8.99 1.90 -6.06
C ASN A 37 7.78 1.68 -6.99
N LEU A 38 6.61 1.44 -6.42
CA LEU A 38 5.34 1.16 -7.13
C LEU A 38 4.37 2.36 -7.10
N LYS A 39 4.89 3.58 -6.99
CA LYS A 39 4.07 4.79 -6.95
C LYS A 39 3.21 4.97 -8.21
N SER A 40 3.68 4.51 -9.38
CA SER A 40 2.91 4.54 -10.63
C SER A 40 1.71 3.60 -10.60
N GLU A 41 1.87 2.44 -9.97
CA GLU A 41 0.84 1.41 -9.87
C GLU A 41 -0.21 1.76 -8.81
N PHE A 42 0.22 2.42 -7.74
CA PHE A 42 -0.63 2.89 -6.66
C PHE A 42 -0.58 4.43 -6.49
N PRO A 43 -1.01 5.21 -7.51
CA PRO A 43 -0.88 6.67 -7.49
C PRO A 43 -1.74 7.33 -6.41
N LYS A 44 -2.76 6.61 -5.90
CA LYS A 44 -3.66 7.03 -4.83
C LYS A 44 -3.33 6.40 -3.47
N ALA A 45 -2.16 5.78 -3.32
CA ALA A 45 -1.72 5.20 -2.05
C ALA A 45 -1.74 6.24 -0.92
N VAL A 46 -2.54 5.95 0.10
CA VAL A 46 -2.71 6.80 1.28
C VAL A 46 -1.48 6.77 2.20
N SER A 47 -1.47 7.58 3.26
CA SER A 47 -0.41 7.49 4.28
C SER A 47 -0.43 6.11 4.95
N TYR A 48 0.69 5.68 5.51
CA TYR A 48 0.78 4.39 6.22
C TYR A 48 -0.28 4.27 7.33
N ASN A 49 -0.41 5.29 8.18
CA ASN A 49 -1.40 5.27 9.25
C ASN A 49 -2.82 5.14 8.69
N ARG A 50 -3.13 5.87 7.60
CA ARG A 50 -4.44 5.76 6.97
C ARG A 50 -4.67 4.37 6.39
N PHE A 51 -3.65 3.74 5.80
CA PHE A 51 -3.76 2.37 5.29
C PHE A 51 -4.10 1.38 6.41
N VAL A 52 -3.49 1.52 7.58
CA VAL A 52 -3.75 0.64 8.75
C VAL A 52 -5.16 0.84 9.31
N GLU A 53 -5.79 2.00 9.10
CA GLU A 53 -7.16 2.31 9.51
C GLU A 53 -8.24 1.88 8.50
N LEU A 54 -7.87 1.44 7.29
CA LEU A 54 -8.80 1.00 6.24
C LEU A 54 -9.26 -0.43 6.47
#